data_AF-A0A317C536-F1
#
_entry.id   AF-A0A317C536-F1
#
_cell.length_a   1.000
_cell.length_b   1.000
_cell.length_c   1.000
_cell.angle_alpha   90.00
_cell.angle_beta   90.00
_cell.angle_gamma   90.00
#
_symmetry.space_group_name_H-M   'P 1'
#
loop_
_entity.id
_entity.type
_entity.pdbx_description
1 polymer ?
#
loop_
_entity_poly.entity_id
_entity_poly.type
_entity_poly.pdbx_seq_one_letter_code
_entity_poly.pdbx_strand_id
1 'polypeptide(L)'
;MILLQLSAGQGPVECCQAVGLALKTIEKQCQELAITLDIVEAVKTKERACFKSLLIQLDTTDDSAKQLAESWHGAMLWVCQSQHRPKHKRKNWFFSGQMYEINEAQLDKSVTFQTCRASGAGGQHVNKTDSAVRATHTATGTSVRVESERSQHANKRLARALLFQKLETTKLETMTQQEKVRWQQHWEVERGNPVKTFTGDKFTLRELQ
;
A
#
# COMPACT_ATOMS: atom_id res chain seq x y z
N MET A 1 4.30 -2.43 11.19
CA MET A 1 2.99 -2.84 10.62
C MET A 1 3.23 -3.71 9.39
N ILE A 2 2.49 -4.81 9.26
CA ILE A 2 2.54 -5.70 8.08
C ILE A 2 1.26 -5.54 7.27
N LEU A 3 1.40 -5.35 5.96
CA LEU A 3 0.27 -5.38 5.03
C LEU A 3 0.38 -6.60 4.11
N LEU A 4 -0.73 -7.29 3.89
CA LEU A 4 -0.84 -8.37 2.91
C LEU A 4 -1.92 -8.03 1.89
N GLN A 5 -1.54 -7.98 0.62
CA GLN A 5 -2.46 -7.76 -0.49
C GLN A 5 -2.73 -9.06 -1.23
N LEU A 6 -3.99 -9.48 -1.29
CA LEU A 6 -4.45 -10.59 -2.10
C LEU A 6 -5.09 -10.08 -3.40
N SER A 7 -4.80 -10.74 -4.52
CA SER A 7 -5.27 -10.32 -5.84
C SER A 7 -5.69 -11.50 -6.72
N ALA A 8 -6.87 -11.38 -7.33
CA ALA A 8 -7.36 -12.34 -8.31
C ALA A 8 -6.79 -12.10 -9.73
N GLY A 9 -5.96 -11.07 -9.93
CA GLY A 9 -5.42 -10.75 -11.25
C GLY A 9 -6.51 -10.35 -12.24
N GLN A 10 -6.25 -10.56 -13.54
CA GLN A 10 -7.29 -10.64 -14.58
C GLN A 10 -8.08 -11.97 -14.58
N GLY A 11 -8.01 -12.73 -13.50
CA GLY A 11 -8.73 -14.00 -13.37
C GLY A 11 -10.25 -13.82 -13.46
N PRO A 12 -10.97 -14.86 -13.92
CA PRO A 12 -12.43 -14.87 -13.90
C PRO A 12 -12.95 -14.92 -12.46
N VAL A 13 -14.28 -14.96 -12.31
CA VAL A 13 -14.93 -14.90 -11.00
C VAL A 13 -14.49 -16.00 -10.03
N GLU A 14 -14.07 -17.16 -10.53
CA GLU A 14 -13.52 -18.25 -9.70
C GLU A 14 -12.21 -17.86 -9.00
N CYS A 15 -11.36 -17.04 -9.63
CA CYS A 15 -10.17 -16.47 -8.98
C CYS A 15 -10.57 -15.46 -7.90
N CYS A 16 -11.65 -14.70 -8.12
CA CYS A 16 -12.16 -13.76 -7.13
C CYS A 16 -12.79 -14.48 -5.92
N GLN A 17 -13.40 -15.63 -6.17
CA GLN A 17 -13.89 -16.54 -5.13
C GLN A 17 -12.71 -17.12 -4.32
N ALA A 18 -11.61 -17.51 -5.00
CA ALA A 18 -10.40 -17.99 -4.33
C ALA A 18 -9.84 -16.97 -3.33
N VAL A 19 -9.81 -15.68 -3.69
CA VAL A 19 -9.38 -14.60 -2.79
C VAL A 19 -10.29 -14.49 -1.56
N GLY A 20 -11.61 -14.62 -1.72
CA GLY A 20 -12.54 -14.63 -0.59
C GLY A 20 -12.41 -15.85 0.32
N LEU A 21 -12.10 -17.02 -0.25
CA LEU A 21 -11.81 -18.24 0.53
C LEU A 21 -10.47 -18.15 1.26
N ALA A 22 -9.47 -17.54 0.64
CA ALA A 22 -8.19 -17.24 1.26
C ALA A 22 -8.37 -16.32 2.47
N LEU A 23 -9.15 -15.24 2.35
CA LEU A 23 -9.46 -14.35 3.48
C LEU A 23 -10.02 -15.12 4.68
N LYS A 24 -11.04 -15.98 4.46
CA LYS A 24 -11.62 -16.78 5.56
C LYS A 24 -10.60 -17.71 6.22
N THR A 25 -9.71 -18.27 5.42
CA THR A 25 -8.62 -19.13 5.92
C THR A 25 -7.66 -18.30 6.78
N ILE A 26 -7.27 -17.12 6.32
CA ILE A 26 -6.38 -16.21 7.04
C ILE A 26 -7.03 -15.72 8.33
N GLU A 27 -8.31 -15.30 8.30
CA GLU A 27 -9.06 -14.89 9.49
C GLU A 27 -9.04 -15.99 10.57
N LYS A 28 -9.23 -17.24 10.16
CA LYS A 28 -9.15 -18.38 11.08
C LYS A 28 -7.74 -18.55 11.66
N GLN A 29 -6.70 -18.44 10.84
CA GLN A 29 -5.31 -18.51 11.29
C GLN A 29 -4.95 -17.35 12.24
N CYS A 30 -5.44 -16.16 11.95
CA CYS A 30 -5.27 -14.99 12.82
C CYS A 30 -5.93 -15.20 14.18
N GLN A 31 -7.12 -15.80 14.23
CA GLN A 31 -7.78 -16.16 15.50
C GLN A 31 -6.98 -17.20 16.29
N GLU A 32 -6.44 -18.23 15.62
CA GLU A 32 -5.63 -19.28 16.26
C GLU A 32 -4.29 -18.73 16.79
N LEU A 33 -3.71 -17.74 16.12
CA LEU A 33 -2.41 -17.13 16.45
C LEU A 33 -2.53 -15.80 17.22
N ALA A 34 -3.74 -15.40 17.60
CA ALA A 34 -4.03 -14.11 18.26
C ALA A 34 -3.50 -12.86 17.50
N ILE A 35 -3.48 -12.92 16.16
CA ILE A 35 -3.11 -11.81 15.28
C ILE A 35 -4.35 -10.93 15.05
N THR A 36 -4.19 -9.61 15.16
CA THR A 36 -5.24 -8.65 14.80
C THR A 36 -5.24 -8.46 13.28
N LEU A 37 -6.41 -8.62 12.66
CA LEU A 37 -6.60 -8.46 11.22
C LEU A 37 -7.62 -7.38 10.96
N ASP A 38 -7.22 -6.36 10.21
CA ASP A 38 -8.10 -5.29 9.73
C ASP A 38 -8.12 -5.25 8.21
N ILE A 39 -9.30 -5.16 7.61
CA ILE A 39 -9.44 -4.99 6.16
C ILE A 39 -9.29 -3.49 5.85
N VAL A 40 -8.14 -3.14 5.28
CA VAL A 40 -7.83 -1.76 4.88
C VAL A 40 -8.58 -1.39 3.60
N GLU A 41 -8.63 -2.31 2.64
CA GLU A 41 -9.25 -2.08 1.34
C GLU A 41 -9.86 -3.38 0.79
N ALA A 42 -11.03 -3.26 0.15
CA ALA A 42 -11.69 -4.40 -0.47
C ALA A 42 -12.36 -4.00 -1.79
N VAL A 43 -11.85 -4.53 -2.90
CA VAL A 43 -12.45 -4.37 -4.22
C VAL A 43 -13.39 -5.54 -4.46
N LYS A 44 -14.67 -5.34 -4.17
CA LYS A 44 -15.72 -6.36 -4.30
C LYS A 44 -16.11 -6.60 -5.76
N THR A 45 -16.56 -7.81 -6.06
CA THR A 45 -17.21 -8.13 -7.34
C THR A 45 -18.74 -8.16 -7.19
N LYS A 46 -19.46 -8.38 -8.28
CA LYS A 46 -20.93 -8.56 -8.24
C LYS A 46 -21.36 -9.80 -7.47
N GLU A 47 -20.50 -10.83 -7.42
CA GLU A 47 -20.76 -12.07 -6.69
C GLU A 47 -20.47 -11.91 -5.20
N ARG A 48 -21.30 -12.53 -4.36
CA ARG A 48 -21.16 -12.46 -2.90
C ARG A 48 -19.86 -13.12 -2.45
N ALA A 49 -19.18 -12.50 -1.49
CA ALA A 49 -17.92 -12.99 -0.90
C ALA A 49 -16.80 -13.26 -1.92
N CYS A 50 -16.87 -12.64 -3.10
CA CYS A 50 -15.84 -12.70 -4.13
C CYS A 50 -15.18 -11.33 -4.27
N PHE A 51 -13.85 -11.29 -4.17
CA PHE A 51 -13.08 -10.07 -4.19
C PHE A 51 -12.09 -10.07 -5.34
N LYS A 52 -12.02 -8.96 -6.06
CA LYS A 52 -10.98 -8.75 -7.07
C LYS A 52 -9.63 -8.54 -6.41
N SER A 53 -9.62 -7.77 -5.32
CA SER A 53 -8.48 -7.61 -4.44
C SER A 53 -8.90 -7.28 -3.01
N LEU A 54 -8.05 -7.67 -2.07
CA LEU A 54 -8.14 -7.34 -0.65
C LEU A 54 -6.78 -6.86 -0.17
N LEU A 55 -6.77 -5.76 0.58
CA LEU A 55 -5.62 -5.34 1.36
C LEU A 55 -5.98 -5.49 2.83
N ILE A 56 -5.23 -6.34 3.54
CA ILE A 56 -5.40 -6.56 4.97
C ILE A 56 -4.16 -6.07 5.70
N GLN A 57 -4.39 -5.49 6.87
CA GLN A 57 -3.39 -5.13 7.84
C GLN A 57 -3.35 -6.22 8.91
N LEU A 58 -2.15 -6.67 9.21
CA LEU A 58 -1.88 -7.68 10.21
C LEU A 58 -0.99 -7.06 11.28
N ASP A 59 -1.54 -6.98 12.49
CA ASP A 59 -0.84 -6.48 13.66
C ASP A 59 -0.72 -7.56 14.72
N THR A 60 0.47 -7.64 15.30
CA THR A 60 0.79 -8.54 16.39
C THR A 60 1.88 -7.91 17.26
N THR A 61 2.10 -8.46 18.44
CA THR A 61 3.21 -8.11 19.32
C THR A 61 4.49 -8.88 19.02
N ASP A 62 4.43 -9.96 18.23
CA ASP A 62 5.53 -10.87 17.91
C ASP A 62 5.83 -10.95 16.40
N ASP A 63 6.55 -11.98 15.93
CA ASP A 63 6.83 -12.16 14.50
C ASP A 63 5.73 -12.96 13.75
N SER A 64 4.64 -13.35 14.43
CA SER A 64 3.63 -14.27 13.87
C SER A 64 2.88 -13.69 12.68
N ALA A 65 2.60 -12.37 12.67
CA ALA A 65 1.96 -11.70 11.54
C ALA A 65 2.87 -11.71 10.29
N LYS A 66 4.18 -11.53 10.49
CA LYS A 66 5.16 -11.57 9.42
C LYS A 66 5.27 -12.98 8.85
N GLN A 67 5.42 -13.99 9.69
CA GLN A 67 5.49 -15.40 9.25
C GLN A 67 4.22 -15.82 8.50
N LEU A 68 3.05 -15.41 8.99
CA LEU A 68 1.79 -15.65 8.31
C LEU A 68 1.79 -14.99 6.93
N ALA A 69 2.07 -13.69 6.85
CA ALA A 69 2.10 -12.94 5.59
C ALA A 69 3.12 -13.47 4.59
N GLU A 70 4.32 -13.86 5.05
CA GLU A 70 5.34 -14.53 4.23
C GLU A 70 4.83 -15.84 3.65
N SER A 71 4.10 -16.64 4.43
CA SER A 71 3.54 -17.89 3.92
C SER A 71 2.51 -17.67 2.80
N TRP A 72 1.81 -16.53 2.82
CA TRP A 72 0.84 -16.15 1.79
C TRP A 72 1.46 -15.29 0.68
N HIS A 73 2.78 -15.04 0.71
CA HIS A 73 3.47 -14.28 -0.33
C HIS A 73 3.79 -15.16 -1.54
N GLY A 74 3.35 -14.73 -2.72
CA GLY A 74 3.62 -15.39 -4.00
C GLY A 74 2.35 -15.81 -4.76
N ALA A 75 2.53 -16.62 -5.79
CA ALA A 75 1.44 -17.17 -6.59
C ALA A 75 0.77 -18.34 -5.86
N MET A 76 -0.55 -18.43 -5.91
CA MET A 76 -1.34 -19.47 -5.27
C MET A 76 -2.33 -20.07 -6.26
N LEU A 77 -2.62 -21.35 -6.06
CA LEU A 77 -3.48 -22.12 -6.95
C LEU A 77 -4.64 -22.73 -6.16
N TRP A 78 -5.86 -22.51 -6.62
CA TRP A 78 -7.02 -23.27 -6.19
C TRP A 78 -7.50 -24.19 -7.31
N VAL A 79 -7.56 -25.49 -7.03
CA VAL A 79 -8.00 -26.55 -7.95
C VAL A 79 -9.40 -27.01 -7.57
N CYS A 80 -10.40 -26.55 -8.33
CA CYS A 80 -11.81 -26.85 -8.08
C CYS A 80 -12.61 -26.76 -9.39
N GLN A 81 -13.67 -27.58 -9.52
CA GLN A 81 -14.62 -27.41 -10.62
C GLN A 81 -15.37 -26.09 -10.44
N SER A 82 -15.51 -25.28 -11.49
CA SER A 82 -16.18 -23.99 -11.35
C SER A 82 -17.62 -24.16 -10.87
N GLN A 83 -17.95 -23.53 -9.74
CA GLN A 83 -19.32 -23.46 -9.21
C GLN A 83 -20.17 -22.46 -10.00
N HIS A 84 -19.54 -21.41 -10.57
CA HIS A 84 -20.20 -20.41 -11.40
C HIS A 84 -20.46 -20.92 -12.83
N ARG A 85 -19.64 -21.85 -13.33
CA ARG A 85 -19.72 -22.44 -14.67
C ARG A 85 -19.55 -23.96 -14.60
N PRO A 86 -20.58 -24.71 -14.15
CA PRO A 86 -20.45 -26.14 -13.85
C PRO A 86 -19.98 -27.01 -15.03
N LYS A 87 -20.30 -26.63 -16.27
CA LYS A 87 -19.92 -27.38 -17.49
C LYS A 87 -18.51 -27.04 -18.01
N HIS A 88 -17.82 -26.08 -17.40
CA HIS A 88 -16.52 -25.60 -17.89
C HIS A 88 -15.39 -26.57 -17.53
N LYS A 89 -14.48 -26.87 -18.47
CA LYS A 89 -13.43 -27.89 -18.26
C LYS A 89 -12.27 -27.44 -17.36
N ARG A 90 -12.02 -26.13 -17.26
CA ARG A 90 -10.93 -25.57 -16.44
C ARG A 90 -11.21 -25.76 -14.96
N LYS A 91 -10.19 -26.17 -14.21
CA LYS A 91 -10.22 -26.36 -12.75
C LYS A 91 -9.18 -25.55 -11.99
N ASN A 92 -8.22 -24.92 -12.69
CA ASN A 92 -7.09 -24.23 -12.07
C ASN A 92 -7.35 -22.72 -12.03
N TRP A 93 -7.47 -22.18 -10.81
CA TRP A 93 -7.76 -20.78 -10.51
C TRP A 93 -6.58 -20.18 -9.74
N PHE A 94 -5.85 -19.27 -10.39
CA PHE A 94 -4.68 -18.63 -9.79
C PHE A 94 -5.05 -17.30 -9.14
N PHE A 95 -4.39 -16.99 -8.03
CA PHE A 95 -4.43 -15.70 -7.35
C PHE A 95 -3.06 -15.46 -6.71
N SER A 96 -2.77 -14.25 -6.24
CA SER A 96 -1.47 -13.92 -5.64
C SER A 96 -1.62 -13.22 -4.30
N GLY A 97 -0.55 -13.27 -3.51
CA GLY A 97 -0.39 -12.52 -2.28
C GLY A 97 0.92 -11.73 -2.29
N GLN A 98 0.87 -10.47 -1.88
CA GLN A 98 2.03 -9.60 -1.79
C GLN A 98 2.13 -8.98 -0.40
N MET A 99 3.26 -9.19 0.27
CA MET A 99 3.52 -8.65 1.60
C MET A 99 4.27 -7.32 1.49
N TYR A 100 3.95 -6.37 2.37
CA TYR A 100 4.66 -5.11 2.55
C TYR A 100 4.93 -4.88 4.04
N GLU A 101 6.16 -4.49 4.36
CA GLU A 101 6.53 -4.06 5.70
C GLU A 101 6.57 -2.53 5.74
N ILE A 102 5.81 -1.92 6.65
CA ILE A 102 5.80 -0.47 6.84
C ILE A 102 6.52 -0.14 8.14
N ASN A 103 7.58 0.67 8.01
CA ASN A 103 8.35 1.20 9.13
C ASN A 103 7.90 2.64 9.44
N GLU A 104 7.18 2.81 10.54
CA GLU A 104 6.60 4.10 10.97
C GLU A 104 7.65 5.11 11.45
N ALA A 105 8.82 4.66 11.91
CA ALA A 105 9.84 5.52 12.51
C ALA A 105 10.45 6.55 11.55
N GLN A 106 10.24 6.39 10.24
CA GLN A 106 10.82 7.25 9.20
C GLN A 106 9.95 8.47 8.86
N LEU A 107 8.75 8.61 9.45
CA LEU A 107 7.73 9.55 8.96
C LEU A 107 7.79 10.97 9.56
N ASP A 108 8.37 11.19 10.75
CA ASP A 108 8.01 12.37 11.57
C ASP A 108 9.11 13.40 11.94
N LYS A 109 10.38 13.23 11.52
CA LYS A 109 11.50 14.10 11.99
C LYS A 109 12.13 15.04 10.96
N SER A 110 11.49 15.26 9.82
CA SER A 110 12.23 15.59 8.59
C SER A 110 12.12 17.01 8.06
N VAL A 111 11.92 18.09 8.84
CA VAL A 111 11.92 19.46 8.26
C VAL A 111 13.06 20.34 8.79
N THR A 112 13.92 20.80 7.89
CA THR A 112 14.99 21.78 8.17
C THR A 112 14.67 23.14 7.55
N PHE A 113 15.11 24.22 8.20
CA PHE A 113 14.92 25.59 7.73
C PHE A 113 16.27 26.29 7.58
N GLN A 114 16.49 26.92 6.43
CA GLN A 114 17.67 27.72 6.12
C GLN A 114 17.24 29.15 5.77
N THR A 115 17.96 30.15 6.29
CA THR A 115 17.76 31.55 5.91
C THR A 115 18.61 31.88 4.70
N CYS A 116 18.07 32.70 3.79
CA CYS A 116 18.72 33.12 2.57
C CYS A 116 18.54 34.63 2.39
N ARG A 117 19.39 35.23 1.56
CA ARG A 117 19.17 36.59 1.07
C ARG A 117 18.01 36.58 0.08
N ALA A 118 17.09 37.54 0.23
CA ALA A 118 16.05 37.77 -0.76
C ALA A 118 16.69 38.25 -2.07
N SER A 119 16.24 37.75 -3.22
CA SER A 119 16.75 38.14 -4.53
C SER A 119 15.65 38.84 -5.33
N GLY A 120 15.76 40.16 -5.54
CA GLY A 120 14.79 40.93 -6.32
C GLY A 120 15.23 42.38 -6.57
N ALA A 121 14.52 43.08 -7.46
CA ALA A 121 14.77 44.49 -7.83
C ALA A 121 14.40 45.50 -6.72
N GLY A 122 14.64 45.16 -5.47
CA GLY A 122 14.42 46.03 -4.31
C GLY A 122 15.66 46.87 -4.00
N GLY A 123 15.44 48.09 -3.49
CA GLY A 123 16.52 48.99 -3.07
C GLY A 123 17.42 48.42 -1.96
N GLN A 124 18.42 49.19 -1.53
CA GLN A 124 19.51 48.75 -0.63
C GLN A 124 19.06 47.98 0.64
N HIS A 125 17.84 48.21 1.12
CA HIS A 125 17.27 47.53 2.29
C HIS A 125 16.85 46.06 2.03
N VAL A 126 16.40 45.71 0.82
CA VAL A 126 15.96 44.34 0.48
C VAL A 126 17.17 43.42 0.31
N ASN A 127 18.29 43.94 -0.19
CA ASN A 127 19.49 43.17 -0.49
C ASN A 127 20.39 42.90 0.73
N LYS A 128 20.11 43.55 1.88
CA LYS A 128 20.96 43.47 3.09
C LYS A 128 20.37 42.58 4.20
N THR A 129 19.09 42.22 4.13
CA THR A 129 18.41 41.46 5.18
C THR A 129 18.13 40.01 4.74
N ASP A 130 18.60 39.04 5.52
CA ASP A 130 18.37 37.59 5.33
C ASP A 130 16.93 37.19 5.68
N SER A 131 15.97 37.81 5.00
CA SER A 131 14.53 37.63 5.25
C SER A 131 13.95 36.41 4.53
N ALA A 132 14.60 35.90 3.47
CA ALA A 132 14.11 34.74 2.73
C ALA A 132 14.34 33.45 3.54
N VAL A 133 13.41 32.50 3.44
CA VAL A 133 13.49 31.21 4.13
C VAL A 133 13.29 30.07 3.15
N ARG A 134 14.19 29.10 3.19
CA ARG A 134 14.05 27.80 2.54
C ARG A 134 13.68 26.75 3.58
N ALA A 135 12.56 26.08 3.38
CA ALA A 135 12.16 24.92 4.17
C ALA A 135 12.41 23.66 3.33
N THR A 136 13.05 22.64 3.91
CA THR A 136 13.40 21.39 3.24
C THR A 136 12.89 20.22 4.05
N HIS A 137 12.10 19.35 3.43
CA HIS A 137 11.73 18.07 4.00
C HIS A 137 12.84 17.04 3.74
N THR A 138 13.72 16.80 4.71
CA THR A 138 14.91 15.93 4.63
C THR A 138 14.60 14.51 4.20
N ALA A 139 13.42 13.97 4.52
CA ALA A 139 13.04 12.61 4.13
C ALA A 139 12.72 12.50 2.63
N THR A 140 12.14 13.54 2.02
CA THR A 140 11.75 13.52 0.59
C THR A 140 12.68 14.35 -0.31
N GLY A 141 13.58 15.16 0.25
CA GLY A 141 14.36 16.16 -0.48
C GLY A 141 13.55 17.37 -0.98
N THR A 142 12.21 17.34 -0.89
CA THR A 142 11.34 18.43 -1.30
C THR A 142 11.64 19.70 -0.53
N SER A 143 11.91 20.79 -1.24
CA SER A 143 12.14 22.10 -0.64
C SER A 143 11.26 23.18 -1.24
N VAL A 144 11.00 24.22 -0.46
CA VAL A 144 10.25 25.41 -0.86
C VAL A 144 10.99 26.64 -0.35
N ARG A 145 11.08 27.67 -1.18
CA ARG A 145 11.71 28.96 -0.84
C ARG A 145 10.65 30.05 -0.84
N VAL A 146 10.64 30.87 0.19
CA VAL A 146 9.69 31.98 0.37
C VAL A 146 10.45 33.25 0.71
N GLU A 147 10.14 34.34 0.00
CA GLU A 147 10.74 35.66 0.16
C GLU A 147 9.72 36.80 -0.03
N SER A 148 8.42 36.50 0.01
CA SER A 148 7.34 37.46 -0.25
C SER A 148 7.12 38.46 0.88
N GLU A 149 7.45 38.08 2.12
CA GLU A 149 7.27 38.93 3.29
C GLU A 149 8.56 39.65 3.70
N ARG A 150 8.40 40.81 4.35
CA ARG A 150 9.55 41.60 4.84
C ARG A 150 10.24 40.99 6.06
N SER A 151 9.59 40.07 6.78
CA SER A 151 10.13 39.44 7.98
C SER A 151 10.41 37.95 7.79
N GLN A 152 11.55 37.50 8.31
CA GLN A 152 11.96 36.11 8.30
C GLN A 152 10.94 35.19 9.00
N HIS A 153 10.36 35.63 10.11
CA HIS A 153 9.36 34.84 10.85
C HIS A 153 8.08 34.62 10.05
N ALA A 154 7.60 35.64 9.33
CA ALA A 154 6.45 35.49 8.44
C ALA A 154 6.78 34.55 7.27
N ASN A 155 7.95 34.71 6.64
CA ASN A 155 8.42 33.80 5.58
C ASN A 155 8.59 32.36 6.06
N LYS A 156 9.05 32.13 7.31
CA LYS A 156 9.18 30.78 7.90
C LYS A 156 7.83 30.09 8.08
N ARG A 157 6.81 30.80 8.57
CA ARG A 157 5.45 30.25 8.69
C ARG A 157 4.87 29.89 7.33
N LEU A 158 5.01 30.79 6.35
CA LEU A 158 4.51 30.58 5.00
C LEU A 158 5.25 29.42 4.30
N ALA A 159 6.57 29.32 4.47
CA ALA A 159 7.37 28.21 3.95
C ALA A 159 6.95 26.87 4.54
N ARG A 160 6.56 26.83 5.82
CA ARG A 160 6.02 25.61 6.45
C ARG A 160 4.66 25.22 5.86
N ALA A 161 3.75 26.17 5.68
CA ALA A 161 2.43 25.91 5.10
C ALA A 161 2.52 25.41 3.65
N LEU A 162 3.36 26.07 2.83
CA LEU A 162 3.57 25.66 1.43
C LEU A 162 4.30 24.32 1.31
N LEU A 163 5.26 24.04 2.20
CA LEU A 163 5.91 22.73 2.25
C LEU A 163 4.91 21.64 2.62
N PHE A 164 4.03 21.89 3.60
CA PHE A 164 2.99 20.94 3.99
C PHE A 164 2.00 20.68 2.84
N GLN A 165 1.49 21.74 2.19
CA GLN A 165 0.59 21.61 1.05
C GLN A 165 1.25 20.82 -0.09
N LYS A 166 2.53 21.09 -0.39
CA LYS A 166 3.27 20.38 -1.43
C LYS A 166 3.48 18.90 -1.08
N LEU A 167 3.79 18.60 0.18
CA LEU A 167 3.88 17.22 0.67
C LEU A 167 2.54 16.50 0.61
N GLU A 168 1.43 17.19 0.90
CA GLU A 168 0.08 16.63 0.83
C GLU A 168 -0.33 16.35 -0.62
N THR A 169 -0.08 17.27 -1.55
CA THR A 169 -0.28 17.04 -2.99
C THR A 169 0.59 15.88 -3.50
N THR A 170 1.89 15.86 -3.17
CA THR A 170 2.76 14.74 -3.56
C THR A 170 2.34 13.43 -2.90
N LYS A 171 1.81 13.45 -1.67
CA LYS A 171 1.24 12.28 -1.02
C LYS A 171 0.00 11.80 -1.76
N LEU A 172 -0.91 12.69 -2.16
CA LEU A 172 -2.09 12.35 -2.97
C LEU A 172 -1.68 11.80 -4.35
N GLU A 173 -0.69 12.41 -5.01
CA GLU A 173 -0.14 11.91 -6.28
C GLU A 173 0.49 10.53 -6.09
N THR A 174 1.28 10.34 -5.04
CA THR A 174 1.89 9.05 -4.69
C THR A 174 0.83 8.03 -4.33
N MET A 175 -0.23 8.41 -3.61
CA MET A 175 -1.37 7.55 -3.31
C MET A 175 -2.07 7.16 -4.61
N THR A 176 -2.35 8.09 -5.53
CA THR A 176 -2.95 7.75 -6.83
C THR A 176 -2.02 6.90 -7.69
N GLN A 177 -0.71 7.05 -7.55
CA GLN A 177 0.28 6.25 -8.24
C GLN A 177 0.44 4.88 -7.58
N GLN A 178 0.32 4.78 -6.26
CA GLN A 178 0.25 3.53 -5.51
C GLN A 178 -1.06 2.81 -5.82
N GLU A 179 -2.19 3.50 -5.92
CA GLU A 179 -3.46 2.95 -6.40
C GLU A 179 -3.32 2.48 -7.84
N LYS A 180 -2.63 3.22 -8.72
CA LYS A 180 -2.33 2.77 -10.10
C LYS A 180 -1.37 1.59 -10.14
N VAL A 181 -0.36 1.56 -9.28
CA VAL A 181 0.61 0.46 -9.16
C VAL A 181 -0.08 -0.77 -8.57
N ARG A 182 -0.89 -0.61 -7.53
CA ARG A 182 -1.77 -1.64 -6.97
C ARG A 182 -2.75 -2.13 -8.02
N TRP A 183 -3.32 -1.22 -8.81
CA TRP A 183 -4.15 -1.56 -9.97
C TRP A 183 -3.39 -2.35 -11.03
N GLN A 184 -2.16 -1.97 -11.38
CA GLN A 184 -1.31 -2.75 -12.28
C GLN A 184 -0.93 -4.11 -11.67
N GLN A 185 -0.65 -4.18 -10.37
CA GLN A 185 -0.43 -5.42 -9.62
C GLN A 185 -1.73 -6.27 -9.53
N HIS A 186 -2.92 -5.65 -9.60
CA HIS A 186 -4.17 -6.36 -9.79
C HIS A 186 -4.32 -6.96 -11.19
N TRP A 187 -3.51 -6.54 -12.17
CA TRP A 187 -3.63 -7.00 -13.56
C TRP A 187 -2.69 -8.15 -13.89
N GLU A 188 -1.54 -8.25 -13.23
CA GLU A 188 -0.50 -9.24 -13.53
C GLU A 188 -0.33 -10.23 -12.37
N VAL A 189 -0.90 -11.43 -12.52
CA VAL A 189 -0.65 -12.56 -11.62
C VAL A 189 0.21 -13.55 -12.37
N GLU A 190 1.37 -13.88 -11.82
CA GLU A 190 2.24 -14.92 -12.35
C GLU A 190 1.49 -16.27 -12.32
N ARG A 191 1.36 -16.89 -13.50
CA ARG A 191 0.69 -18.18 -13.66
C ARG A 191 1.75 -19.28 -13.71
N GLY A 192 2.08 -19.84 -12.56
CA GLY A 192 3.11 -20.87 -12.44
C GLY A 192 3.65 -20.96 -11.01
N ASN A 193 4.35 -22.06 -10.70
CA ASN A 193 5.06 -22.28 -9.43
C ASN A 193 4.31 -21.80 -8.16
N PRO A 194 3.09 -22.32 -7.89
CA PRO A 194 2.31 -21.83 -6.76
C PRO A 194 2.95 -22.22 -5.42
N VAL A 195 3.14 -21.23 -4.53
CA VAL A 195 3.65 -21.44 -3.17
C VAL A 195 2.67 -22.24 -2.30
N LYS A 196 1.36 -22.10 -2.58
CA LYS A 196 0.29 -22.88 -1.95
C LYS A 196 -0.69 -23.37 -3.01
N THR A 197 -1.05 -24.64 -2.89
CA THR A 197 -2.11 -25.25 -3.70
C THR A 197 -3.25 -25.68 -2.80
N PHE A 198 -4.46 -25.25 -3.12
CA PHE A 198 -5.70 -25.61 -2.45
C PHE A 198 -6.55 -26.49 -3.36
N THR A 199 -7.30 -27.43 -2.81
CA THR A 199 -8.14 -28.36 -3.58
C THR A 199 -9.56 -28.43 -3.05
N GLY A 200 -10.49 -28.76 -3.95
CA GLY A 200 -11.89 -29.02 -3.64
C GLY A 200 -12.70 -27.77 -3.29
N ASP A 201 -14.01 -27.97 -3.11
CA ASP A 201 -14.96 -26.89 -2.80
C ASP A 201 -14.73 -26.26 -1.43
N LYS A 202 -14.09 -27.00 -0.51
CA LYS A 202 -13.80 -26.56 0.86
C LYS A 202 -12.50 -25.78 0.99
N PHE A 203 -11.78 -25.55 -0.11
CA PHE A 203 -10.50 -24.82 -0.11
C PHE A 203 -9.47 -25.43 0.84
N THR A 204 -9.26 -26.75 0.75
CA THR A 204 -8.34 -27.45 1.65
C THR A 204 -6.91 -27.33 1.14
N LEU A 205 -5.97 -26.95 2.00
CA LEU A 205 -4.55 -26.87 1.64
C LEU A 205 -4.06 -28.28 1.27
N ARG A 206 -3.47 -28.41 0.08
CA ARG A 206 -2.78 -29.63 -0.33
C ARG A 206 -1.38 -29.59 0.26
N GLU A 207 -1.09 -30.49 1.19
CA GLU A 207 0.27 -30.71 1.65
C GLU A 207 1.09 -31.30 0.49
N LEU A 208 2.25 -30.70 0.20
CA LEU A 208 3.21 -31.24 -0.74
C LEU A 208 3.87 -32.44 -0.06
N GLN A 209 3.64 -33.65 -0.58
CA GLN A 209 4.43 -34.84 -0.25
C GLN A 209 5.83 -34.72 -0.84
#